data_AF-A0A553NPC0-F1
#
_entry.id   AF-A0A553NPC0-F1
#
_cell.length_a   1.000
_cell.length_b   1.000
_cell.length_c   1.000
_cell.angle_alpha   90.00
_cell.angle_beta   90.00
_cell.angle_gamma   90.00
#
_symmetry.space_group_name_H-M   'P 1'
#
loop_
_entity.id
_entity.type
_entity.pdbx_description
1 polymer ?
#
loop_
_entity_poly.entity_id
_entity_poly.type
_entity_poly.pdbx_seq_one_letter_code
_entity_poly.pdbx_strand_id
1 'polypeptide(L)'
;MSSPRNFSWIFVNKLAGSSCPRSEAEMAWLKRQNIKHIVTLSDDFLPPQIPLVYFKHKHIFVQEFQAPNLSQIKDFIAYCHRVREQHESLLVHCRQGLGRTGVMLACYLVEFEGMNWRVAIQRVRELRPWSIETKGQEIAVHDYYAHRKKQE
;
A
#
# COMPACT_ATOMS: atom_id res chain seq x y z
N MET A 1 10.88 9.45 -19.11
CA MET A 1 10.38 9.82 -17.77
C MET A 1 10.24 8.55 -16.95
N SER A 2 10.95 8.44 -15.82
CA SER A 2 11.05 7.22 -15.03
C SER A 2 9.86 7.05 -14.07
N SER A 3 9.41 5.81 -13.90
CA SER A 3 8.50 5.43 -12.82
C SER A 3 9.25 5.37 -11.48
N PRO A 4 8.55 5.50 -10.33
CA PRO A 4 9.14 5.13 -9.04
C PRO A 4 9.69 3.70 -9.07
N ARG A 5 10.74 3.43 -8.29
CA ARG A 5 11.26 2.06 -8.16
C ARG A 5 10.20 1.15 -7.57
N ASN A 6 10.25 -0.13 -7.94
CA ASN A 6 9.32 -1.16 -7.48
C ASN A 6 7.84 -0.79 -7.68
N PHE A 7 7.52 0.09 -8.63
CA PHE A 7 6.12 0.34 -8.99
C PHE A 7 5.52 -0.92 -9.61
N SER A 8 4.36 -1.34 -9.13
CA SER A 8 3.51 -2.30 -9.84
C SER A 8 2.06 -2.14 -9.45
N TRP A 9 1.17 -2.43 -10.40
CA TRP A 9 -0.25 -2.56 -10.15
C TRP A 9 -0.54 -3.92 -9.50
N ILE A 10 -1.30 -3.90 -8.40
CA ILE A 10 -2.00 -5.09 -7.91
C ILE A 10 -3.31 -5.25 -8.67
N PHE A 11 -4.01 -4.13 -8.88
CA PHE A 11 -5.17 -4.04 -9.77
C PHE A 11 -4.99 -2.80 -10.63
N VAL A 12 -4.91 -3.00 -11.95
CA VAL A 12 -4.72 -1.92 -12.92
C VAL A 12 -5.78 -0.83 -12.71
N ASN A 13 -5.33 0.42 -12.65
CA ASN A 13 -6.16 1.61 -12.42
C ASN A 13 -6.94 1.62 -11.10
N LYS A 14 -6.57 0.78 -10.11
CA LYS A 14 -7.24 0.72 -8.80
C LYS A 14 -6.26 0.77 -7.63
N LEU A 15 -5.28 -0.13 -7.60
CA LEU A 15 -4.35 -0.26 -6.48
C LEU A 15 -2.95 -0.58 -6.97
N ALA A 16 -1.98 0.25 -6.60
CA ALA A 16 -0.56 0.06 -6.87
C ALA A 16 0.28 0.11 -5.59
N GLY A 17 1.47 -0.49 -5.65
CA GLY A 17 2.53 -0.32 -4.68
C GLY A 17 3.81 0.22 -5.32
N SER A 18 4.62 0.98 -4.59
CA SER A 18 5.97 1.36 -5.04
C SER A 18 6.92 1.64 -3.87
N SER A 19 8.19 1.91 -4.17
CA SER A 19 9.06 2.67 -3.28
C SER A 19 8.60 4.13 -3.17
N CYS A 20 9.18 4.89 -2.26
CA CYS A 20 8.93 6.32 -2.18
C CYS A 20 9.32 7.01 -3.52
N PRO A 21 8.41 7.77 -4.15
CA PRO A 21 8.74 8.61 -5.30
C PRO A 21 9.77 9.68 -4.88
N ARG A 22 10.82 9.89 -5.68
CA ARG A 22 11.98 10.73 -5.33
C ARG A 22 12.14 11.99 -6.17
N SER A 23 11.37 12.15 -7.23
CA SER A 23 11.49 13.29 -8.14
C SER A 23 10.15 13.76 -8.68
N GLU A 24 10.11 15.00 -9.16
CA GLU A 24 8.95 15.55 -9.87
C GLU A 24 8.61 14.73 -11.12
N ALA A 25 9.61 14.18 -11.81
CA ALA A 25 9.41 13.33 -12.98
C ALA A 25 8.66 12.04 -12.64
N GLU A 26 8.99 11.41 -11.50
CA GLU A 26 8.29 10.22 -10.99
C GLU A 26 6.87 10.56 -10.54
N MET A 27 6.67 11.71 -9.88
CA MET A 27 5.35 12.19 -9.48
C MET A 27 4.47 12.51 -10.72
N ALA A 28 5.03 13.16 -11.73
CA ALA A 28 4.35 13.40 -13.00
C ALA A 28 4.03 12.09 -13.73
N TRP A 29 4.89 11.08 -13.61
CA TRP A 29 4.62 9.74 -14.14
C TRP A 29 3.44 9.08 -13.42
N LEU A 30 3.35 9.15 -12.09
CA LEU A 30 2.19 8.64 -11.34
C LEU A 30 0.88 9.32 -11.76
N LYS A 31 0.91 10.64 -11.96
CA LYS A 31 -0.25 11.39 -12.46
C LYS A 31 -0.70 10.90 -13.85
N ARG A 32 0.25 10.61 -14.75
CA ARG A 32 -0.04 10.02 -16.07
C ARG A 32 -0.57 8.58 -16.00
N GLN A 33 -0.19 7.81 -14.96
CA GLN A 33 -0.80 6.51 -14.65
C GLN A 33 -2.18 6.63 -13.98
N ASN A 34 -2.76 7.84 -13.93
CA ASN A 34 -4.05 8.12 -13.33
C ASN A 34 -4.14 7.84 -11.81
N ILE A 35 -3.00 7.82 -11.10
CA ILE A 35 -2.96 7.79 -9.63
C ILE A 35 -3.57 9.07 -9.08
N LYS A 36 -4.55 8.93 -8.18
CA LYS A 36 -5.24 10.06 -7.52
C LYS A 36 -4.86 10.18 -6.06
N HIS A 37 -4.69 9.03 -5.40
CA HIS A 37 -4.37 8.95 -3.99
C HIS A 37 -2.97 8.40 -3.76
N ILE A 38 -2.24 8.98 -2.80
CA ILE A 38 -0.95 8.47 -2.33
C ILE A 38 -1.05 8.23 -0.83
N VAL A 39 -0.76 7.00 -0.41
CA VAL A 39 -0.60 6.62 0.99
C VAL A 39 0.89 6.45 1.29
N THR A 40 1.40 7.29 2.18
CA THR A 40 2.79 7.22 2.65
C THR A 40 2.83 6.51 4.00
N LEU A 41 3.74 5.54 4.14
CA LEU A 41 3.91 4.74 5.37
C LEU A 41 5.13 5.12 6.21
N SER A 42 5.96 6.06 5.76
CA SER A 42 7.26 6.41 6.35
C SER A 42 7.28 7.90 6.69
N ASP A 43 7.79 8.29 7.87
CA ASP A 43 7.92 9.70 8.27
C ASP A 43 9.25 10.31 7.81
N ASP A 44 10.30 9.49 7.74
CA ASP A 44 11.67 9.83 7.38
C ASP A 44 11.88 9.96 5.86
N PHE A 45 10.91 9.48 5.06
CA PHE A 45 11.03 9.41 3.60
C PHE A 45 9.72 9.78 2.90
N LEU A 46 9.48 11.10 2.79
CA LEU A 46 8.31 11.67 2.13
C LEU A 46 8.55 11.94 0.63
N PRO A 47 7.51 11.83 -0.23
CA PRO A 47 7.60 12.29 -1.62
C PRO A 47 7.89 13.80 -1.70
N PRO A 48 8.37 14.32 -2.85
CA PRO A 48 8.55 15.76 -3.04
C PRO A 48 7.22 16.51 -2.78
N GLN A 49 7.25 17.49 -1.88
CA GLN A 49 6.03 18.09 -1.30
C GLN A 49 5.23 18.91 -2.32
N ILE A 50 5.90 19.70 -3.16
CA ILE A 50 5.23 20.54 -4.16
C ILE A 50 4.37 19.69 -5.12
N PRO A 51 4.88 18.65 -5.79
CA PRO A 51 4.04 17.84 -6.66
C PRO A 51 3.05 16.94 -5.90
N LEU A 52 3.26 16.69 -4.60
CA LEU A 52 2.34 15.90 -3.77
C LEU A 52 0.99 16.59 -3.59
N VAL A 53 0.92 17.93 -3.65
CA VAL A 53 -0.34 18.70 -3.54
C VAL A 53 -1.36 18.38 -4.65
N TYR A 54 -0.91 17.78 -5.76
CA TYR A 54 -1.79 17.35 -6.85
C TYR A 54 -2.44 15.98 -6.60
N PHE A 55 -2.12 15.33 -5.48
CA PHE A 55 -2.67 14.05 -5.06
C PHE A 55 -3.44 14.21 -3.75
N LYS A 56 -4.47 13.39 -3.56
CA LYS A 56 -5.06 13.20 -2.23
C LYS A 56 -4.06 12.38 -1.42
N HIS A 57 -3.41 13.01 -0.45
CA HIS A 57 -2.38 12.38 0.36
C HIS A 57 -2.92 11.91 1.71
N LYS A 58 -2.58 10.69 2.11
CA LYS A 58 -2.80 10.17 3.46
C LYS A 58 -1.50 9.65 4.03
N HIS A 59 -1.16 10.09 5.22
CA HIS A 59 -0.01 9.58 5.96
C HIS A 59 -0.49 8.57 7.01
N ILE A 60 0.05 7.35 6.98
CA ILE A 60 -0.17 6.32 8.00
C ILE A 60 1.22 5.89 8.49
N PHE A 61 1.72 6.51 9.55
CA PHE A 61 3.06 6.24 10.04
C PHE A 61 3.21 4.79 10.51
N VAL A 62 4.19 4.08 9.96
CA VAL A 62 4.63 2.76 10.43
C VAL A 62 6.15 2.82 10.59
N GLN A 63 6.63 2.62 11.82
CA GLN A 63 8.06 2.66 12.13
C GLN A 63 8.88 1.76 11.20
N GLU A 64 10.09 2.20 10.84
CA GLU A 64 10.97 1.40 9.99
C GLU A 64 11.29 0.05 10.64
N PHE A 65 11.38 -1.01 9.81
CA PHE A 65 11.56 -2.41 10.22
C PHE A 65 10.45 -3.02 11.09
N GLN A 66 9.39 -2.28 11.40
CA GLN A 66 8.20 -2.80 12.10
C GLN A 66 7.09 -3.20 11.13
N ALA A 67 6.23 -4.11 11.60
CA ALA A 67 4.98 -4.42 10.92
C ALA A 67 3.91 -3.37 11.27
N PRO A 68 3.01 -3.02 10.33
CA PRO A 68 1.82 -2.25 10.67
C PRO A 68 1.00 -2.96 11.75
N ASN A 69 0.54 -2.22 12.76
CA ASN A 69 -0.39 -2.73 13.75
C ASN A 69 -1.84 -2.72 13.23
N LEU A 70 -2.74 -3.40 13.96
CA LEU A 70 -4.14 -3.54 13.54
C LEU A 70 -4.85 -2.19 13.31
N SER A 71 -4.57 -1.17 14.12
CA SER A 71 -5.19 0.15 13.97
C SER A 71 -4.74 0.83 12.66
N GLN A 72 -3.45 0.78 12.34
CA GLN A 72 -2.89 1.31 11.09
C GLN A 72 -3.46 0.58 9.87
N ILE A 73 -3.60 -0.75 9.94
CA ILE A 73 -4.19 -1.54 8.87
C ILE A 73 -5.66 -1.16 8.68
N LYS A 74 -6.44 -1.05 9.76
CA LYS A 74 -7.84 -0.63 9.69
C LYS A 74 -8.00 0.76 9.11
N ASP A 75 -7.14 1.71 9.48
CA ASP A 75 -7.16 3.06 8.91
C ASP A 75 -6.83 3.06 7.40
N PHE A 76 -5.88 2.23 6.98
CA PHE A 76 -5.58 2.02 5.56
C PHE A 76 -6.78 1.43 4.81
N ILE A 77 -7.41 0.39 5.35
CA ILE A 77 -8.56 -0.28 4.72
C ILE A 77 -9.78 0.65 4.65
N ALA A 78 -10.08 1.38 5.73
CA ALA A 78 -11.14 2.38 5.73
C ALA A 78 -10.91 3.47 4.68
N TYR A 79 -9.66 3.88 4.45
CA TYR A 79 -9.32 4.80 3.36
C TYR A 79 -9.53 4.16 2.00
N CYS A 80 -9.13 2.90 1.82
CA CYS A 80 -9.34 2.17 0.57
C CYS A 80 -10.82 2.02 0.21
N HIS A 81 -11.71 1.81 1.19
CA HIS A 81 -13.17 1.83 0.98
C HIS A 81 -13.62 3.16 0.35
N ARG A 82 -13.23 4.30 0.94
CA ARG A 82 -13.55 5.64 0.40
C ARG A 82 -13.01 5.88 -1.00
N VAL A 83 -11.78 5.42 -1.29
CA VAL A 83 -11.20 5.56 -2.64
C VAL A 83 -11.97 4.72 -3.66
N ARG A 84 -12.39 3.50 -3.29
CA ARG A 84 -13.17 2.62 -4.18
C ARG A 84 -14.56 3.18 -4.47
N GLU A 85 -15.23 3.78 -3.49
CA GLU A 85 -16.51 4.48 -3.67
C GLU A 85 -16.42 5.63 -4.67
N GLN A 86 -15.26 6.30 -4.74
CA GLN A 86 -14.98 7.36 -5.71
C GLN A 86 -14.54 6.83 -7.08
N HIS A 87 -14.39 5.51 -7.25
CA HIS A 87 -13.81 4.88 -8.43
C HIS A 87 -12.43 5.43 -8.80
N GLU A 88 -11.65 5.87 -7.80
CA GLU A 88 -10.33 6.44 -7.98
C GLU A 88 -9.23 5.41 -7.71
N SER A 89 -7.99 5.72 -8.10
CA SER A 89 -6.85 4.82 -7.95
C SER A 89 -5.87 5.30 -6.87
N LEU A 90 -5.29 4.33 -6.16
CA LEU A 90 -4.43 4.55 -5.00
C LEU A 90 -3.07 3.89 -5.18
N LEU A 91 -2.03 4.63 -4.81
CA LEU A 91 -0.68 4.12 -4.60
C LEU A 91 -0.41 4.07 -3.09
N VAL A 92 0.12 2.94 -2.60
CA VAL A 92 0.69 2.85 -1.24
C VAL A 92 2.20 2.60 -1.33
N HIS A 93 2.98 3.33 -0.54
CA HIS A 93 4.44 3.18 -0.50
C HIS A 93 5.00 3.30 0.91
N CYS A 94 6.14 2.65 1.13
CA CYS A 94 7.05 2.94 2.24
C CYS A 94 8.37 3.49 1.65
N ARG A 95 9.51 3.22 2.28
CA ARG A 95 10.82 3.58 1.73
C ARG A 95 11.15 2.81 0.44
N GLN A 96 11.18 1.47 0.53
CA GLN A 96 11.60 0.58 -0.59
C GLN A 96 10.44 -0.09 -1.32
N GLY A 97 9.22 -0.05 -0.77
CA GLY A 97 8.03 -0.64 -1.39
C GLY A 97 7.91 -2.16 -1.24
N LEU A 98 8.59 -2.76 -0.25
CA LEU A 98 8.68 -4.21 -0.04
C LEU A 98 7.84 -4.69 1.16
N GLY A 99 8.34 -4.56 2.39
CA GLY A 99 7.70 -5.09 3.60
C GLY A 99 6.39 -4.41 3.98
N ARG A 100 6.46 -3.19 4.55
CA ARG A 100 5.29 -2.41 5.01
C ARG A 100 4.22 -2.23 3.91
N THR A 101 4.67 -1.91 2.69
CA THR A 101 3.79 -1.83 1.51
C THR A 101 3.13 -3.17 1.22
N GLY A 102 3.89 -4.27 1.22
CA GLY A 102 3.35 -5.62 0.99
C GLY A 102 2.30 -6.02 2.02
N VAL A 103 2.47 -5.67 3.30
CA VAL A 103 1.47 -5.94 4.35
C VAL A 103 0.15 -5.23 4.04
N MET A 104 0.20 -3.94 3.71
CA MET A 104 -1.00 -3.17 3.36
C MET A 104 -1.71 -3.76 2.14
N LEU A 105 -0.94 -4.11 1.09
CA LEU A 105 -1.49 -4.73 -0.11
C LEU A 105 -2.11 -6.12 0.17
N ALA A 106 -1.50 -6.93 1.03
CA ALA A 106 -2.06 -8.24 1.38
C ALA A 106 -3.35 -8.10 2.22
N CYS A 107 -3.38 -7.15 3.17
CA CYS A 107 -4.60 -6.86 3.93
C CYS A 107 -5.73 -6.33 3.03
N TYR A 108 -5.40 -5.59 1.97
CA TYR A 108 -6.38 -5.20 0.95
C TYR A 108 -6.99 -6.43 0.26
N LEU A 109 -6.17 -7.41 -0.15
CA LEU A 109 -6.68 -8.64 -0.79
C LEU A 109 -7.55 -9.46 0.17
N VAL A 110 -7.19 -9.51 1.45
CA VAL A 110 -8.03 -10.12 2.49
C VAL A 110 -9.38 -9.43 2.57
N GLU A 111 -9.40 -8.10 2.62
CA GLU A 111 -10.62 -7.33 2.76
C GLU A 111 -11.52 -7.44 1.53
N PHE A 112 -11.01 -7.06 0.36
CA PHE A 112 -11.82 -6.77 -0.82
C PHE A 112 -11.99 -7.99 -1.75
N GLU A 113 -11.09 -8.96 -1.68
CA GLU A 113 -11.15 -10.18 -2.51
C GLU A 113 -11.48 -11.42 -1.66
N GLY A 114 -11.68 -11.27 -0.35
CA GLY A 114 -12.04 -12.37 0.56
C GLY A 114 -10.98 -13.45 0.70
N MET A 115 -9.72 -13.16 0.34
CA MET A 115 -8.65 -14.15 0.34
C MET A 115 -8.27 -14.57 1.77
N ASN A 116 -7.90 -15.84 1.93
CA ASN A 116 -7.17 -16.28 3.12
C ASN A 116 -5.83 -15.52 3.21
N TRP A 117 -5.39 -15.19 4.43
CA TRP A 117 -4.15 -14.45 4.65
C TRP A 117 -2.92 -15.08 3.96
N ARG A 118 -2.77 -16.41 3.96
CA ARG A 118 -1.62 -17.08 3.30
C ARG A 118 -1.67 -16.88 1.78
N VAL A 119 -2.86 -17.01 1.20
CA VAL A 119 -3.11 -16.81 -0.22
C VAL A 119 -2.87 -15.36 -0.61
N ALA A 120 -3.32 -14.40 0.20
CA ALA A 120 -3.07 -12.98 -0.01
C ALA A 120 -1.57 -12.65 0.01
N ILE A 121 -0.82 -13.16 0.98
CA ILE A 121 0.65 -12.99 1.06
C ILE A 121 1.32 -13.57 -0.18
N GLN A 122 0.98 -14.81 -0.53
CA GLN A 122 1.53 -15.46 -1.72
C GLN A 122 1.24 -14.65 -2.98
N ARG A 123 0.00 -14.19 -3.15
CA ARG A 123 -0.41 -13.41 -4.30
C ARG A 123 0.35 -12.09 -4.42
N VAL A 124 0.56 -11.39 -3.30
CA VAL A 124 1.40 -10.18 -3.30
C VAL A 124 2.83 -10.52 -3.67
N ARG A 125 3.42 -11.61 -3.16
CA ARG A 125 4.79 -12.03 -3.51
C ARG A 125 4.95 -12.42 -4.98
N GLU A 126 3.94 -13.03 -5.59
CA GLU A 126 3.93 -13.34 -7.03
C GLU A 126 3.92 -12.07 -7.89
N LEU A 127 3.09 -11.08 -7.52
CA LEU A 127 2.98 -9.80 -8.24
C LEU A 127 4.13 -8.83 -7.92
N ARG A 128 4.73 -8.99 -6.74
CA ARG A 128 5.76 -8.13 -6.14
C ARG A 128 6.75 -9.00 -5.38
N PRO A 129 7.75 -9.58 -6.07
CA PRO A 129 8.79 -10.36 -5.41
C PRO A 129 9.43 -9.57 -4.26
N TRP A 130 9.79 -10.28 -3.20
CA TRP A 130 10.38 -9.72 -1.96
C TRP A 130 9.43 -8.91 -1.08
N SER A 131 8.13 -8.86 -1.38
CA SER A 131 7.15 -8.31 -0.45
C SER A 131 6.97 -9.16 0.81
N ILE A 132 6.72 -8.48 1.93
CA ILE A 132 6.53 -9.07 3.27
C ILE A 132 7.80 -9.84 3.70
N GLU A 133 8.71 -9.08 4.31
CA GLU A 133 10.12 -9.42 4.52
C GLU A 133 10.35 -10.21 5.81
N THR A 134 9.46 -10.13 6.80
CA THR A 134 9.66 -10.72 8.13
C THR A 134 8.46 -11.50 8.62
N LYS A 135 8.69 -12.41 9.58
CA LYS A 135 7.60 -13.19 10.19
C LYS A 135 6.58 -12.30 10.91
N GLY A 136 7.03 -11.23 11.57
CA GLY A 136 6.14 -10.26 12.20
C GLY A 136 5.19 -9.58 11.21
N GLN A 137 5.63 -9.34 9.97
CA GLN A 137 4.79 -8.81 8.91
C GLN A 137 3.76 -9.84 8.42
N GLU A 138 4.13 -11.13 8.33
CA GLU A 138 3.15 -12.19 8.03
C GLU A 138 2.09 -12.30 9.14
N ILE A 139 2.50 -12.21 10.41
CA ILE A 139 1.60 -12.24 11.57
C ILE A 139 0.62 -11.07 11.52
N ALA A 140 1.06 -9.86 11.14
CA ALA A 140 0.17 -8.71 11.01
C ALA A 140 -0.97 -8.96 9.99
N VAL A 141 -0.69 -9.61 8.86
CA VAL A 141 -1.72 -9.99 7.88
C VAL A 141 -2.65 -11.07 8.43
N HIS A 142 -2.10 -12.07 9.13
CA HIS A 142 -2.89 -13.08 9.83
C HIS A 142 -3.85 -12.45 10.85
N ASP A 143 -3.36 -11.55 11.69
CA ASP A 143 -4.13 -10.93 12.77
C ASP A 143 -5.25 -10.05 12.21
N TYR A 144 -4.99 -9.35 11.10
CA TYR A 144 -6.05 -8.64 10.37
C TYR A 144 -7.12 -9.61 9.84
N TYR A 145 -6.72 -10.71 9.19
CA TYR A 145 -7.65 -11.72 8.69
C TYR A 145 -8.49 -12.33 9.82
N ALA A 146 -7.88 -12.66 10.95
CA ALA A 146 -8.57 -13.19 12.13
C ALA A 146 -9.53 -12.16 12.74
N HIS A 147 -9.17 -10.86 12.73
CA HIS A 147 -10.05 -9.78 13.15
C HIS A 147 -11.29 -9.67 12.24
N ARG A 148 -11.12 -9.73 10.92
CA ARG A 148 -12.21 -9.67 9.94
C ARG A 148 -13.20 -10.82 10.14
N LYS A 149 -12.70 -12.05 10.32
CA LYS A 149 -13.52 -13.25 10.51
C LYS A 149 -14.40 -13.23 11.76
N LYS A 150 -14.07 -12.43 12.78
CA LYS A 150 -14.90 -12.26 13.99
C LYS A 150 -16.09 -11.30 13.79
N GLN A 151 -16.14 -10.60 12.65
CA GLN A 151 -17.18 -9.62 12.32
C GLN A 151 -18.15 -10.13 11.24
N GLU A 152 -17.91 -11.34 10.72
CA GLU A 152 -18.83 -12.10 9.87
C GLU A 152 -19.79 -12.91 10.76
#